data_AF-A0A968KIF2-F1
#
_entry.id   AF-A0A968KIF2-F1
#
_cell.length_a   1.000
_cell.length_b   1.000
_cell.length_c   1.000
_cell.angle_alpha   90.00
_cell.angle_beta   90.00
_cell.angle_gamma   90.00
#
_symmetry.space_group_name_H-M   'P 1'
#
loop_
_entity.id
_entity.type
_entity.pdbx_description
1 polymer ?
#
loop_
_entity_poly.entity_id
_entity_poly.type
_entity_poly.pdbx_seq_one_letter_code
_entity_poly.pdbx_strand_id
1 'polypeptide(L)' 'EVDLPPEARDSWRVEEEFVNAIRGVEKFRHTSFETGVEYMRFTEAVIRSWKENGRRIELER' A
#
# COMPACT_ATOMS: atom_id res chain seq x y z
N GLU A 1 20.62 -20.24 10.14
CA GLU A 1 19.99 -18.98 10.54
C GLU A 1 20.99 -17.85 10.30
N VAL A 2 20.56 -16.70 9.79
CA VAL A 2 21.47 -15.59 9.46
C VAL A 2 21.56 -14.69 10.68
N ASP A 3 22.77 -14.49 11.23
CA ASP A 3 22.97 -13.64 12.40
C ASP A 3 23.04 -12.17 11.97
N LEU A 4 21.95 -11.43 12.21
CA LEU A 4 21.85 -10.02 11.89
C LEU A 4 22.35 -9.18 13.08
N PRO A 5 23.09 -8.08 12.84
CA PRO A 5 23.44 -7.13 13.89
C PRO A 5 22.16 -6.57 14.54
N PRO A 6 22.17 -6.23 15.85
CA PRO A 6 20.97 -5.84 16.59
C PRO A 6 20.17 -4.71 15.94
N GLU A 7 20.84 -3.78 15.28
CA GLU A 7 20.26 -2.61 14.62
C GLU A 7 19.50 -2.98 13.33
N ALA A 8 19.82 -4.13 12.74
CA ALA A 8 19.15 -4.67 11.55
C ALA A 8 18.03 -5.65 11.89
N ARG A 9 17.82 -5.95 13.18
CA ARG A 9 16.74 -6.81 13.67
C ARG A 9 15.48 -5.97 13.83
N ASP A 10 14.76 -5.77 12.73
CA ASP A 10 13.44 -5.14 12.80
C ASP A 10 12.34 -6.18 12.98
N SER A 11 11.26 -5.76 13.62
CA SER A 11 10.06 -6.56 13.79
C SER A 11 9.03 -6.19 12.72
N TRP A 12 8.26 -7.15 12.25
CA TRP A 12 7.17 -6.87 11.32
C TRP A 12 6.05 -6.10 12.05
N ARG A 13 5.97 -4.78 11.82
CA ARG A 13 4.99 -3.87 12.45
C ARG A 13 4.14 -3.11 11.44
N VAL A 14 4.08 -3.56 10.19
CA VAL A 14 3.45 -2.81 9.08
C VAL A 14 2.00 -2.39 9.41
N GLU A 15 1.19 -3.32 9.94
CA GLU A 15 -0.21 -3.06 10.29
C GLU A 15 -0.35 -2.13 11.51
N GLU A 16 0.51 -2.29 12.51
CA GLU A 16 0.51 -1.46 13.72
C GLU A 16 0.89 -0.01 13.37
N GLU A 17 1.97 0.17 12.61
CA GLU A 17 2.43 1.48 12.15
C GLU A 17 1.37 2.19 11.31
N PHE A 18 0.67 1.46 10.43
CA PHE A 18 -0.42 2.00 9.63
C PHE A 18 -1.59 2.50 10.52
N VAL A 19 -2.03 1.69 11.48
CA VAL A 19 -3.13 2.06 12.39
C VAL A 19 -2.74 3.23 13.29
N ASN A 20 -1.51 3.23 13.82
CA ASN A 20 -1.00 4.32 14.64
C ASN A 20 -0.85 5.62 13.85
N ALA A 21 -0.46 5.53 12.58
CA ALA A 21 -0.41 6.69 11.69
C ALA A 21 -1.79 7.28 11.39
N ILE A 22 -2.82 6.44 11.20
CA ILE A 22 -4.22 6.89 11.08
C ILE A 22 -4.69 7.57 12.38
N ARG A 23 -4.30 7.05 13.54
CA ARG A 23 -4.64 7.60 14.86
C ARG A 23 -3.82 8.83 15.25
N GLY A 24 -2.84 9.25 14.43
CA GLY A 24 -1.95 10.37 14.71
C GLY A 24 -0.90 10.12 15.78
N VAL A 25 -0.66 8.86 16.15
CA VAL A 25 0.34 8.43 17.15
C VAL A 25 1.73 8.31 16.52
N GLU A 26 1.80 7.86 15.26
CA GLU A 26 3.03 7.70 14.49
C GLU A 26 2.97 8.49 13.18
N LYS A 27 4.13 8.74 12.56
CA LYS A 27 4.20 9.35 11.22
C LYS A 27 4.08 8.27 10.15
N PHE A 28 3.39 8.57 9.06
CA PHE A 28 3.43 7.74 7.86
C PHE A 28 4.88 7.65 7.32
N ARG A 29 5.43 6.43 7.22
CA ARG A 29 6.81 6.17 6.75
C ARG A 29 6.88 5.50 5.38
N HIS A 30 5.85 4.77 4.99
CA HIS A 30 5.87 3.93 3.79
C HIS A 30 4.98 4.50 2.69
N THR A 31 3.70 4.14 2.68
CA THR A 31 2.74 4.51 1.64
C THR A 31 1.80 5.57 2.20
N SER A 32 1.74 6.73 1.55
CA SER A 32 0.76 7.76 1.92
C SER A 32 -0.65 7.31 1.55
N PHE A 33 -1.67 7.90 2.17
CA PHE A 33 -3.06 7.61 1.83
C PHE A 33 -3.36 7.91 0.35
N GLU A 34 -2.88 9.04 -0.18
CA GLU A 34 -3.04 9.42 -1.58
C GLU A 34 -2.44 8.36 -2.52
N THR A 35 -1.22 7.91 -2.25
CA THR A 35 -0.60 6.82 -3.01
C THR A 35 -1.42 5.53 -2.92
N GLY A 36 -1.98 5.21 -1.74
CA GLY A 36 -2.88 4.07 -1.56
C GLY A 36 -4.14 4.17 -2.43
N VAL A 37 -4.74 5.35 -2.55
CA VAL A 37 -5.90 5.59 -3.42
C VAL A 37 -5.55 5.38 -4.89
N GLU A 38 -4.38 5.85 -5.35
CA GLU A 38 -3.92 5.61 -6.73
C GLU A 38 -3.80 4.12 -7.07
N TYR A 39 -3.29 3.31 -6.14
CA TYR A 39 -3.26 1.85 -6.31
C TYR A 39 -4.67 1.23 -6.43
N MET A 40 -5.62 1.74 -5.65
CA MET A 40 -7.01 1.26 -5.70
C MET A 40 -7.68 1.64 -7.02
N ARG A 41 -7.40 2.83 -7.57
CA ARG A 41 -7.90 3.24 -8.90
C ARG A 41 -7.39 2.31 -10.00
N PHE A 42 -6.11 1.94 -9.95
CA PHE A 42 -5.56 0.96 -10.89
C PHE A 42 -6.25 -0.41 -10.76
N THR A 43 -6.40 -0.91 -9.53
CA THR A 43 -7.06 -2.19 -9.27
C THR A 43 -8.49 -2.21 -9.79
N GLU A 44 -9.25 -1.13 -9.56
CA GLU A 44 -10.60 -0.96 -10.10
C GLU A 44 -10.61 -0.95 -11.63
N ALA A 45 -9.68 -0.25 -12.29
CA ALA A 45 -9.59 -0.23 -13.74
C ALA A 45 -9.29 -1.61 -14.33
N VAL A 46 -8.45 -2.42 -13.68
CA VAL A 46 -8.20 -3.82 -14.06
C VAL A 46 -9.49 -4.64 -13.96
N ILE A 47 -10.24 -4.51 -12.84
CA ILE A 47 -11.51 -5.21 -12.64
C ILE A 47 -12.53 -4.82 -13.72
N ARG A 48 -12.62 -3.52 -14.05
CA ARG A 48 -13.48 -3.02 -15.12
C ARG A 48 -13.07 -3.55 -16.48
N SER A 49 -11.78 -3.53 -16.80
CA SER A 49 -11.26 -4.08 -18.05
C SER A 49 -11.64 -5.56 -18.21
N TRP A 50 -11.48 -6.35 -17.15
CA TRP A 50 -11.85 -7.76 -17.15
C TRP A 50 -13.36 -7.97 -17.39
N LYS A 51 -14.22 -7.21 -16.69
CA LYS A 51 -15.68 -7.25 -16.88
C LYS A 51 -16.10 -6.87 -18.31
N GLU A 52 -15.29 -6.06 -18.98
CA GLU A 52 -15.53 -5.57 -20.33
C GLU A 52 -14.73 -6.34 -21.39
N ASN A 53 -14.51 -7.64 -21.17
CA ASN A 53 -13.83 -8.56 -22.10
C ASN A 53 -12.40 -8.10 -22.49
N GLY A 54 -11.66 -7.54 -21.54
CA GLY A 54 -10.28 -7.10 -21.76
C GLY A 54 -10.17 -5.76 -22.50
N ARG A 55 -11.25 -4.97 -22.56
CA ARG A 55 -11.19 -3.61 -23.11
C ARG A 55 -10.21 -2.75 -22.30
N ARG A 56 -9.42 -1.93 -22.99
CA ARG A 56 -8.55 -0.94 -22.36
C ARG A 56 -9.39 0.10 -21.60
N ILE A 57 -9.09 0.30 -20.32
CA ILE A 57 -9.66 1.34 -19.47
C ILE A 57 -8.56 2.36 -19.18
N GLU A 58 -8.83 3.63 -19.45
CA GLU A 58 -7.91 4.72 -19.09
C GLU A 58 -8.01 5.01 -17.58
N LEU A 59 -6.87 5.28 -16.95
CA LEU A 59 -6.82 5.69 -15.55
C LEU A 59 -7.07 7.19 -15.46
N GLU A 60 -8.08 7.57 -14.69
CA GLU A 60 -8.31 8.97 -14.33
C GLU A 60 -7.24 9.39 -13.30
N ARG A 61 -6.58 10.53 -13.58
CA ARG A 61 -5.63 11.19 -12.65
C ARG A 61 -6.38 12.02 -11.62
#